data_AF-A0A1Y2HU07-F1
#
_entry.id   AF-A0A1Y2HU07-F1
#
_cell.length_a   1.000
_cell.length_b   1.000
_cell.length_c   1.000
_cell.angle_alpha   90.00
_cell.angle_beta   90.00
_cell.angle_gamma   90.00
#
_symmetry.space_group_name_H-M   'P 1'
#
loop_
_entity.id
_entity.type
_entity.pdbx_description
1 polymer ?
#
loop_
_entity_poly.entity_id
_entity_poly.type
_entity_poly.pdbx_seq_one_letter_code
_entity_poly.pdbx_strand_id
1 'polypeptide(L)'
;MAPTEVPRRLPLYSFATPESLQSLLVGTDKDMGGLSEATLELNKDPETPAAVFRGTLSTTVPDDCKYIASGYAGIKTRRLPRTLFGQTYHKLDQYSYLELVARDLSPELSVSAPSAGGDAAAAAQPSEAGKEFEEPPSQQALDQEVAAADAAKQQDASRGGGKQRRQFFLNIKATTYAELDLYQYPLRFENNDWHTFQIPFRHFILTHKGFVLDNQRDLPLDSVESFSISIVRQDGPFHLEIASLAATNPPGLSDVELSGEMLMAAQSGDQEKVEKIKNHLRKVDLF
;
A
#
# COMPACT_ATOMS: atom_id res chain seq x y z
N MET A 1 -3.42 -33.47 -22.52
CA MET A 1 -3.75 -33.01 -21.15
C MET A 1 -4.89 -32.02 -21.28
N ALA A 2 -6.00 -32.23 -20.58
CA ALA A 2 -7.03 -31.19 -20.49
C ALA A 2 -6.44 -29.96 -19.77
N PRO A 3 -6.79 -28.72 -20.16
CA PRO A 3 -6.35 -27.54 -19.43
C PRO A 3 -6.85 -27.64 -17.99
N THR A 4 -5.96 -27.48 -17.01
CA THR A 4 -6.32 -27.42 -15.60
C THR A 4 -7.15 -26.17 -15.37
N GLU A 5 -8.42 -26.35 -14.99
CA GLU A 5 -9.30 -25.24 -14.66
C GLU A 5 -8.76 -24.51 -13.43
N VAL A 6 -8.42 -23.24 -13.59
CA VAL A 6 -7.87 -22.40 -12.52
C VAL A 6 -9.03 -21.98 -11.61
N PRO A 7 -8.95 -22.25 -10.29
CA PRO A 7 -10.02 -21.85 -9.39
C PRO A 7 -10.18 -20.33 -9.38
N ARG A 8 -11.42 -19.84 -9.40
CA ARG A 8 -11.75 -18.41 -9.41
C ARG A 8 -11.28 -17.66 -8.16
N ARG A 9 -10.99 -18.36 -7.06
CA ARG A 9 -10.46 -17.81 -5.81
C ARG A 9 -9.35 -18.69 -5.27
N LEU A 10 -8.19 -18.09 -5.00
CA LEU A 10 -7.03 -18.70 -4.38
C LEU A 10 -6.82 -18.08 -2.99
N PRO A 11 -7.15 -18.81 -1.90
CA PRO A 11 -6.80 -18.36 -0.55
C PRO A 11 -5.28 -18.26 -0.41
N LEU A 12 -4.79 -17.09 0.04
CA LEU A 12 -3.35 -16.87 0.26
C LEU A 12 -3.02 -16.97 1.74
N TYR A 13 -3.75 -16.24 2.57
CA TYR A 13 -3.58 -16.22 4.02
C TYR A 13 -4.95 -16.17 4.71
N SER A 14 -5.09 -16.92 5.79
CA SER A 14 -6.23 -16.87 6.70
C SER A 14 -5.67 -16.72 8.11
N PHE A 15 -6.15 -15.74 8.86
CA PHE A 15 -5.59 -15.37 10.17
C PHE A 15 -6.49 -15.83 11.32
N ALA A 16 -6.90 -17.10 11.26
CA ALA A 16 -7.88 -17.66 12.18
C ALA A 16 -7.25 -18.41 13.38
N THR A 17 -5.95 -18.71 13.33
CA THR A 17 -5.28 -19.52 14.36
C THR A 17 -3.95 -18.90 14.80
N PRO A 18 -3.44 -19.22 16.00
CA PRO A 18 -2.12 -18.75 16.44
C PRO A 18 -0.98 -19.12 15.49
N GLU A 19 -1.04 -20.29 14.85
CA GLU A 19 -0.04 -20.76 13.89
C GLU A 19 -0.05 -19.89 12.62
N SER A 20 -1.24 -19.46 12.19
CA SER A 20 -1.35 -18.58 11.02
C SER A 20 -0.68 -17.23 11.23
N LEU A 21 -0.62 -16.72 12.47
CA LEU A 21 0.08 -15.48 12.81
C LEU A 21 1.59 -15.60 12.69
N GLN A 22 2.16 -16.81 12.79
CA GLN A 22 3.60 -17.02 12.61
C GLN A 22 4.06 -16.67 11.19
N SER A 23 3.14 -16.64 10.22
CA SER A 23 3.41 -16.18 8.86
C SER A 23 3.60 -14.67 8.74
N LEU A 24 3.29 -13.90 9.78
CA LEU A 24 3.41 -12.45 9.81
C LEU A 24 4.62 -12.00 10.64
N LEU A 25 5.17 -10.87 10.23
CA LEU A 25 6.22 -10.11 10.89
C LEU A 25 5.67 -8.73 11.22
N VAL A 26 5.85 -8.27 12.45
CA VAL A 26 5.55 -6.89 12.85
C VAL A 26 6.84 -6.09 12.78
N GLY A 27 6.76 -4.86 12.28
CA GLY A 27 7.88 -3.92 12.27
C GLY A 27 7.40 -2.49 12.54
N THR A 28 8.24 -1.71 13.21
CA THR A 28 7.96 -0.31 13.54
C THR A 28 9.20 0.55 13.34
N ASP A 29 9.04 1.87 13.31
CA ASP A 29 10.19 2.78 13.33
C ASP A 29 11.09 2.62 14.57
N LYS A 30 10.60 2.01 15.66
CA LYS A 30 11.37 1.70 16.88
C LYS A 30 12.60 0.83 16.62
N ASP A 31 12.54 -0.06 15.63
CA ASP A 31 13.68 -0.87 15.18
C ASP A 31 14.85 0.00 14.66
N MET A 32 14.56 1.27 14.40
CA MET A 32 15.44 2.27 13.82
C MET A 32 15.61 3.52 14.71
N GLY A 33 15.11 3.48 15.95
CA GLY A 33 15.20 4.58 16.92
C GLY A 33 13.93 5.45 17.03
N GLY A 34 12.86 5.13 16.31
CA GLY A 34 11.56 5.80 16.46
C GLY A 34 10.83 5.43 17.76
N LEU A 35 9.68 6.07 17.97
CA LEU A 35 8.86 5.94 19.18
C LEU A 35 7.53 5.21 18.95
N SER A 36 7.28 4.69 17.75
CA SER A 36 6.05 3.95 17.47
C SER A 36 6.09 2.56 18.06
N GLU A 37 4.94 2.07 18.52
CA GLU A 37 4.80 0.71 19.06
C GLU A 37 3.64 -0.01 18.38
N ALA A 38 3.80 -1.31 18.17
CA ALA A 38 2.76 -2.15 17.60
C ALA A 38 2.84 -3.59 18.10
N THR A 39 1.69 -4.25 18.18
CA THR A 39 1.56 -5.66 18.51
C THR A 39 0.68 -6.38 17.49
N LEU A 40 0.86 -7.69 17.40
CA LEU A 40 0.04 -8.59 16.59
C LEU A 40 -0.40 -9.76 17.45
N GLU A 41 -1.71 -9.90 17.63
CA GLU A 41 -2.33 -10.94 18.44
C GLU A 41 -3.49 -11.57 17.69
N LEU A 42 -3.98 -12.73 18.14
CA LEU A 42 -5.23 -13.29 17.62
C LEU A 42 -6.40 -12.61 18.32
N ASN A 43 -7.50 -12.42 17.60
CA ASN A 43 -8.75 -11.98 18.20
C ASN A 43 -9.15 -12.96 19.31
N LYS A 44 -9.56 -12.41 20.45
CA LYS A 44 -9.96 -13.17 21.64
C LYS A 44 -11.35 -13.77 21.49
N ASP A 45 -12.17 -13.18 20.62
CA ASP A 45 -13.49 -13.71 20.29
C ASP A 45 -13.36 -14.83 19.23
N PRO A 46 -13.64 -16.10 19.60
CA PRO A 46 -13.55 -17.22 18.67
C PRO A 46 -14.63 -17.20 17.58
N GLU A 47 -15.70 -16.41 17.73
CA GLU A 47 -16.73 -16.27 16.69
C GLU A 47 -16.26 -15.37 15.53
N THR A 48 -15.25 -14.52 15.76
CA THR A 48 -14.70 -13.58 14.77
C THR A 48 -13.16 -13.71 14.66
N PRO A 49 -12.63 -14.87 14.24
CA PRO A 49 -11.20 -15.14 14.28
C PRO A 49 -10.46 -14.25 13.27
N ALA A 50 -9.50 -13.47 13.77
CA ALA A 50 -8.74 -12.49 12.99
C ALA A 50 -7.39 -12.17 13.60
N ALA A 51 -6.44 -11.72 12.78
CA ALA A 51 -5.24 -11.03 13.22
C ALA A 51 -5.60 -9.63 13.72
N VAL A 52 -5.19 -9.28 14.94
CA VAL A 52 -5.38 -7.97 15.55
C VAL A 52 -4.04 -7.24 15.53
N PHE A 53 -3.91 -6.26 14.64
CA PHE A 53 -2.76 -5.37 14.53
C PHE A 53 -3.09 -4.02 15.17
N ARG A 54 -2.48 -3.72 16.32
CA ARG A 54 -2.78 -2.50 17.08
C ARG A 54 -1.53 -1.87 17.66
N GLY A 55 -1.59 -0.58 17.96
CA GLY A 55 -0.42 0.13 18.43
C GLY A 55 -0.66 1.62 18.62
N THR A 56 0.43 2.35 18.83
CA THR A 56 0.44 3.82 18.89
C THR A 56 1.57 4.33 18.01
N LEU A 57 1.25 5.19 17.05
CA LEU A 57 2.23 5.87 16.21
C LEU A 57 2.72 7.16 16.87
N SER A 58 4.01 7.46 16.65
CA SER A 58 4.62 8.73 17.01
C SER A 58 5.52 9.24 15.88
N THR A 59 5.24 10.45 15.43
CA THR A 59 6.03 11.20 14.45
C THR A 59 7.19 11.97 15.07
N THR A 60 7.28 11.99 16.41
CA THR A 60 8.41 12.57 17.12
C THR A 60 9.69 11.85 16.69
N VAL A 61 10.67 12.61 16.19
CA VAL A 61 11.98 12.11 15.79
C VAL A 61 12.95 12.35 16.94
N PRO A 62 13.48 11.31 17.61
CA PRO A 62 14.49 11.48 18.64
C PRO A 62 15.81 12.06 18.10
N ASP A 63 16.56 12.74 18.96
CA ASP A 63 17.81 13.44 18.60
C ASP A 63 18.90 12.50 18.02
N ASP A 64 18.85 11.21 18.35
CA ASP A 64 19.77 10.16 17.89
C ASP A 64 19.23 9.33 16.71
N CYS A 65 18.09 9.74 16.13
CA CYS A 65 17.44 8.99 15.07
C CYS A 65 18.17 9.11 13.72
N LYS A 66 18.24 8.00 12.98
CA LYS A 66 18.94 7.94 11.68
C LYS A 66 18.12 8.51 10.52
N TYR A 67 16.88 8.95 10.76
CA TYR A 67 15.91 9.33 9.73
C TYR A 67 15.35 10.71 10.00
N ILE A 68 15.00 11.40 8.91
CA ILE A 68 14.42 12.76 8.94
C ILE A 68 12.93 12.71 9.33
N ALA A 69 12.29 11.54 9.20
CA ALA A 69 10.87 11.34 9.49
C ALA A 69 10.62 10.02 10.26
N SER A 70 9.79 10.09 11.30
CA SER A 70 9.29 8.95 12.10
C SER A 70 7.78 8.77 11.89
N GLY A 71 7.22 7.71 12.47
CA GLY A 71 5.80 7.38 12.46
C GLY A 71 5.51 6.23 11.51
N TYR A 72 6.07 5.04 11.74
CA TYR A 72 5.81 3.84 10.93
C TYR A 72 5.45 2.65 11.80
N ALA A 73 4.40 1.92 11.39
CA ALA A 73 4.12 0.59 11.85
C ALA A 73 3.57 -0.25 10.69
N GLY A 74 3.90 -1.53 10.65
CA GLY A 74 3.35 -2.44 9.66
C GLY A 74 3.47 -3.90 10.02
N ILE A 75 2.66 -4.70 9.35
CA ILE A 75 2.76 -6.15 9.32
C ILE A 75 3.11 -6.62 7.91
N LYS A 76 3.90 -7.67 7.82
CA LYS A 76 4.37 -8.21 6.55
C LYS A 76 4.38 -9.73 6.57
N THR A 77 3.96 -10.35 5.48
CA THR A 77 4.07 -11.81 5.35
C THR A 77 5.54 -12.21 5.19
N ARG A 78 5.91 -13.33 5.80
CA ARG A 78 7.20 -13.97 5.55
C ARG A 78 7.29 -14.38 4.08
N ARG A 79 8.47 -14.21 3.49
CA ARG A 79 8.74 -14.72 2.15
C ARG A 79 8.54 -16.23 2.13
N LEU A 80 8.04 -16.74 1.01
CA LEU A 80 7.98 -18.18 0.79
C LEU A 80 9.39 -18.79 0.89
N PRO A 81 9.50 -20.00 1.47
CA PRO A 81 10.78 -20.64 1.71
C PRO A 81 11.47 -20.97 0.39
N ARG A 82 12.79 -20.75 0.35
CA ARG A 82 13.62 -21.11 -0.80
C ARG A 82 13.61 -22.64 -0.98
N THR A 83 13.66 -23.07 -2.23
CA THR A 83 13.84 -24.48 -2.60
C THR A 83 15.23 -24.69 -3.17
N LEU A 84 15.60 -25.95 -3.44
CA LEU A 84 16.83 -26.27 -4.18
C LEU A 84 16.86 -25.67 -5.59
N PHE A 85 15.70 -25.25 -6.12
CA PHE A 85 15.55 -24.61 -7.42
C PHE A 85 15.48 -23.08 -7.35
N GLY A 86 15.73 -22.48 -6.17
CA GLY A 86 15.82 -21.04 -6.00
C GLY A 86 14.73 -20.42 -5.12
N GLN A 87 14.56 -19.11 -5.27
CA GLN A 87 13.54 -18.34 -4.55
C GLN A 87 12.15 -18.69 -5.07
N THR A 88 11.20 -18.84 -4.14
CA THR A 88 9.79 -19.08 -4.44
C THR A 88 9.00 -17.77 -4.36
N TYR A 89 7.93 -17.71 -5.15
CA TYR A 89 7.08 -16.54 -5.31
C TYR A 89 5.61 -16.96 -5.34
N HIS A 90 4.73 -16.05 -4.97
CA HIS A 90 3.31 -16.21 -5.27
C HIS A 90 3.11 -15.95 -6.78
N LYS A 91 2.61 -16.96 -7.50
CA LYS A 91 2.26 -16.87 -8.93
C LYS A 91 0.78 -16.47 -9.04
N LEU A 92 0.53 -15.19 -9.32
CA LEU A 92 -0.79 -14.57 -9.31
C LEU A 92 -1.19 -14.03 -10.68
N ASP A 93 -0.41 -14.29 -11.71
CA ASP A 93 -0.61 -13.86 -13.10
C ASP A 93 -1.93 -14.34 -13.70
N GLN A 94 -2.55 -15.36 -13.11
CA GLN A 94 -3.85 -15.90 -13.50
C GLN A 94 -5.04 -15.23 -12.76
N TYR A 95 -4.78 -14.28 -11.86
CA TYR A 95 -5.79 -13.60 -11.05
C TYR A 95 -5.82 -12.10 -11.35
N SER A 96 -6.99 -11.49 -11.22
CA SER A 96 -7.19 -10.08 -11.58
C SER A 96 -7.25 -9.16 -10.35
N TYR A 97 -7.67 -9.69 -9.21
CA TYR A 97 -7.90 -8.94 -7.97
C TYR A 97 -7.16 -9.54 -6.79
N LEU A 98 -6.75 -8.68 -5.86
CA LEU A 98 -6.40 -9.03 -4.50
C LEU A 98 -7.61 -8.74 -3.60
N GLU A 99 -8.11 -9.78 -2.95
CA GLU A 99 -9.15 -9.72 -1.94
C GLU A 99 -8.54 -9.58 -0.55
N LEU A 100 -8.98 -8.58 0.22
CA LEU A 100 -8.64 -8.38 1.63
C LEU A 100 -9.93 -8.29 2.44
N VAL A 101 -10.03 -9.09 3.51
CA VAL A 101 -11.12 -8.98 4.49
C VAL A 101 -10.57 -8.38 5.78
N ALA A 102 -10.98 -7.16 6.11
CA ALA A 102 -10.46 -6.40 7.24
C ALA A 102 -11.50 -5.42 7.82
N ARG A 103 -11.27 -4.94 9.04
CA ARG A 103 -12.02 -3.81 9.64
C ARG A 103 -11.10 -2.91 10.46
N ASP A 104 -11.40 -1.63 10.46
CA ASP A 104 -10.67 -0.60 11.22
C ASP A 104 -11.49 -0.15 12.43
N LEU A 105 -10.96 -0.42 13.62
CA LEU A 105 -11.51 -0.05 14.93
C LEU A 105 -10.68 1.05 15.61
N SER A 106 -9.83 1.75 14.85
CA SER A 106 -9.02 2.84 15.37
C SER A 106 -9.91 3.97 15.89
N PRO A 107 -9.53 4.65 16.99
CA PRO A 107 -10.21 5.86 17.42
C PRO A 107 -10.16 6.93 16.32
N GLU A 108 -11.27 7.65 16.14
CA GLU A 108 -11.30 8.79 15.22
C GLU A 108 -10.33 9.87 15.69
N LEU A 109 -9.59 10.45 14.75
CA LEU A 109 -8.67 11.54 15.05
C LEU A 109 -9.46 12.84 15.27
N SER A 110 -9.29 13.47 16.44
CA SER A 110 -9.70 14.86 16.62
C SER A 110 -8.63 15.76 15.99
N VAL A 111 -8.92 16.31 14.81
CA VAL A 111 -8.08 17.33 14.20
C VAL A 111 -8.23 18.61 15.04
N SER A 112 -7.35 18.82 16.03
CA SER A 112 -7.24 20.14 16.66
C SER A 112 -6.57 21.10 15.67
N ALA A 113 -7.17 22.27 15.47
CA ALA A 113 -6.58 23.33 14.66
C ALA A 113 -5.12 23.60 15.11
N PRO A 114 -4.19 23.90 14.18
CA PRO A 114 -2.81 24.21 14.55
C PRO A 114 -2.81 25.40 15.51
N SER A 115 -2.21 25.22 16.69
CA SER A 115 -2.00 26.30 17.64
C SER A 115 -1.03 27.30 17.01
N ALA A 116 -1.51 28.51 16.74
CA ALA A 116 -0.65 29.61 16.34
C ALA A 116 0.34 29.92 17.48
N GLY A 117 1.61 29.62 17.27
CA GLY A 117 2.68 30.00 18.18
C GLY A 117 4.02 29.40 17.79
N GLY A 118 4.94 30.22 17.29
CA GLY A 118 6.36 29.86 17.17
C GLY A 118 7.07 30.42 15.95
N ASP A 119 7.24 31.74 15.93
CA ASP A 119 8.29 32.54 15.28
C ASP A 119 8.64 32.36 13.79
N ALA A 120 8.35 33.44 13.07
CA ALA A 120 8.86 33.77 11.75
C ALA A 120 10.34 34.20 11.81
N ALA A 121 11.18 33.59 10.97
CA ALA A 121 12.41 34.17 10.43
C ALA A 121 12.88 33.30 9.25
N ALA A 122 13.34 33.77 8.10
CA ALA A 122 13.34 35.05 7.42
C ALA A 122 13.61 34.71 5.94
N ALA A 123 13.04 35.49 5.04
CA ALA A 123 13.13 35.29 3.60
C ALA A 123 14.53 35.57 3.03
N ALA A 124 14.89 34.90 1.93
CA ALA A 124 15.79 35.43 0.90
C ALA A 124 15.42 34.84 -0.47
N GLN A 125 15.11 35.72 -1.44
CA GLN A 125 14.94 35.39 -2.87
C GLN A 125 16.28 35.67 -3.64
N PRO A 126 16.35 35.60 -4.99
CA PRO A 126 17.26 34.69 -5.70
C PRO A 126 18.37 35.42 -6.48
N SER A 127 19.37 34.69 -6.97
CA SER A 127 20.29 35.20 -8.01
C SER A 127 20.51 34.18 -9.11
N GLU A 128 20.42 34.64 -10.36
CA GLU A 128 20.44 33.90 -11.61
C GLU A 128 21.82 33.37 -12.05
N ALA A 129 21.73 32.38 -12.96
CA ALA A 129 22.57 32.10 -14.12
C ALA A 129 23.76 31.13 -13.98
N GLY A 130 23.61 29.99 -14.66
CA GLY A 130 24.69 29.09 -15.09
C GLY A 130 24.15 27.80 -15.69
N LYS A 131 24.17 27.67 -17.01
CA LYS A 131 23.78 26.46 -17.76
C LYS A 131 24.78 25.32 -17.51
N GLU A 132 24.27 24.09 -17.44
CA GLU A 132 24.73 22.85 -18.13
C GLU A 132 24.64 21.59 -17.25
N PHE A 133 24.05 20.54 -17.83
CA PHE A 133 23.82 19.17 -17.35
C PHE A 133 22.90 19.02 -16.11
N GLU A 134 21.64 18.60 -16.32
CA GLU A 134 20.75 18.15 -15.25
C GLU A 134 21.29 16.86 -14.62
N GLU A 135 22.04 17.02 -13.52
CA GLU A 135 22.23 15.97 -12.53
C GLU A 135 20.87 15.58 -11.92
N PRO A 136 20.67 14.31 -11.53
CA PRO A 136 19.48 13.90 -10.80
C PRO A 136 19.31 14.78 -9.54
N PRO A 137 18.07 15.13 -9.16
CA PRO A 137 17.82 16.11 -8.11
C PRO A 137 18.54 15.71 -6.83
N SER A 138 19.31 16.65 -6.28
CA SER A 138 20.01 16.46 -5.01
C SER A 138 19.03 16.03 -3.92
N GLN A 139 19.51 15.25 -2.96
CA GLN A 139 18.69 14.74 -1.85
C GLN A 139 17.88 15.86 -1.15
N GLN A 140 18.43 17.08 -1.08
CA GLN A 140 17.77 18.27 -0.52
C GLN A 140 16.54 18.75 -1.32
N ALA A 141 16.54 18.57 -2.64
CA ALA A 141 15.38 18.90 -3.49
C ALA A 141 14.24 17.88 -3.30
N LEU A 142 14.58 16.60 -3.17
CA LEU A 142 13.64 15.54 -2.78
C LEU A 142 13.05 15.80 -1.38
N ASP A 143 13.88 16.25 -0.43
CA ASP A 143 13.44 16.56 0.94
C ASP A 143 12.47 17.75 1.00
N GLN A 144 12.65 18.76 0.14
CA GLN A 144 11.74 19.90 0.02
C GLN A 144 10.40 19.51 -0.64
N GLU A 145 10.43 18.55 -1.57
CA GLU A 145 9.23 18.08 -2.28
C GLU A 145 8.35 17.18 -1.39
N VAL A 146 8.94 16.34 -0.52
CA VAL A 146 8.18 15.59 0.51
C VAL A 146 7.55 16.53 1.53
N ALA A 147 8.31 17.51 2.00
CA ALA A 147 7.81 18.49 2.97
C ALA A 147 6.68 19.34 2.36
N ALA A 148 6.79 19.69 1.07
CA ALA A 148 5.75 20.41 0.35
C ALA A 148 4.49 19.54 0.10
N ALA A 149 4.64 18.24 -0.15
CA ALA A 149 3.52 17.31 -0.30
C ALA A 149 2.79 17.05 1.03
N ASP A 150 3.53 16.94 2.15
CA ASP A 150 2.97 16.88 3.50
C ASP A 150 2.22 18.19 3.85
N ALA A 151 2.78 19.35 3.48
CA ALA A 151 2.13 20.65 3.66
C ALA A 151 0.87 20.84 2.79
N ALA A 152 0.88 20.33 1.55
CA ALA A 152 -0.27 20.38 0.64
C ALA A 152 -1.41 19.46 1.13
N LYS A 153 -1.10 18.27 1.66
CA LYS A 153 -2.10 17.40 2.31
C LYS A 153 -2.66 18.00 3.60
N GLN A 154 -1.86 18.77 4.34
CA GLN A 154 -2.32 19.50 5.52
C GLN A 154 -3.21 20.70 5.17
N GLN A 155 -3.01 21.35 4.02
CA GLN A 155 -3.88 22.42 3.55
C GLN A 155 -5.26 21.93 3.10
N ASP A 156 -5.38 20.74 2.50
CA ASP A 156 -6.69 20.19 2.12
C ASP A 156 -7.54 19.79 3.35
N ALA A 157 -6.88 19.38 4.44
CA ALA A 157 -7.54 19.09 5.74
C ALA A 157 -8.10 20.35 6.45
N SER A 158 -7.76 21.56 5.99
CA SER A 158 -8.20 22.82 6.63
C SER A 158 -9.60 23.29 6.24
N ARG A 159 -10.28 22.60 5.30
CA ARG A 159 -11.57 23.04 4.74
C ARG A 159 -12.84 22.42 5.34
N GLY A 160 -12.74 21.56 6.35
CA GLY A 160 -13.91 21.06 7.06
C GLY A 160 -13.53 20.32 8.34
N GLY A 161 -14.22 20.61 9.44
CA GLY A 161 -14.09 19.88 10.70
C GLY A 161 -14.67 18.46 10.58
N GLY A 162 -14.03 17.62 9.78
CA GLY A 162 -14.35 16.21 9.60
C GLY A 162 -13.57 15.33 10.56
N LYS A 163 -14.23 14.34 11.14
CA LYS A 163 -13.58 13.22 11.82
C LYS A 163 -12.71 12.48 10.79
N GLN A 164 -11.39 12.44 10.99
CA GLN A 164 -10.48 11.74 10.09
C GLN A 164 -10.24 10.32 10.60
N ARG A 165 -10.45 9.33 9.73
CA ARG A 165 -10.08 7.94 9.99
C ARG A 165 -8.59 7.70 9.71
N ARG A 166 -8.05 6.64 10.31
CA ARG A 166 -6.72 6.15 9.97
C ARG A 166 -6.69 5.68 8.52
N GLN A 167 -5.64 6.05 7.80
CA GLN A 167 -5.35 5.57 6.46
C GLN A 167 -4.28 4.48 6.52
N PHE A 168 -4.69 3.25 6.23
CA PHE A 168 -3.79 2.11 6.05
C PHE A 168 -3.44 1.94 4.57
N PHE A 169 -2.31 1.32 4.29
CA PHE A 169 -1.89 0.94 2.95
C PHE A 169 -1.72 -0.56 2.87
N LEU A 170 -2.36 -1.17 1.87
CA LEU A 170 -2.05 -2.54 1.46
C LEU A 170 -0.90 -2.46 0.46
N ASN A 171 0.14 -3.27 0.68
CA ASN A 171 1.34 -3.24 -0.13
C ASN A 171 1.69 -4.63 -0.66
N ILE A 172 2.29 -4.66 -1.84
CA ILE A 172 2.81 -5.85 -2.50
C ILE A 172 4.27 -5.59 -2.83
N LYS A 173 5.15 -6.44 -2.30
CA LYS A 173 6.54 -6.49 -2.74
C LYS A 173 6.65 -7.58 -3.80
N ALA A 174 7.13 -7.19 -4.97
CA ALA A 174 7.47 -8.11 -6.05
C ALA A 174 8.92 -7.89 -6.50
N THR A 175 9.45 -8.83 -7.27
CA THR A 175 10.80 -8.71 -7.82
C THR A 175 10.79 -7.68 -8.94
N THR A 176 11.43 -6.54 -8.70
CA THR A 176 11.65 -5.50 -9.71
C THR A 176 13.15 -5.19 -9.80
N TYR A 177 13.52 -4.33 -10.75
CA TYR A 177 14.91 -3.89 -10.90
C TYR A 177 15.44 -3.10 -9.69
N ALA A 178 14.56 -2.43 -8.95
CA ALA A 178 14.94 -1.64 -7.78
C ALA A 178 14.46 -2.31 -6.49
N GLU A 179 15.41 -2.62 -5.60
CA GLU A 179 15.14 -3.36 -4.37
C GLU A 179 14.15 -2.67 -3.44
N LEU A 180 14.06 -1.34 -3.51
CA LEU A 180 13.20 -0.51 -2.67
C LEU A 180 11.84 -0.20 -3.30
N ASP A 181 11.55 -0.76 -4.47
CA ASP A 181 10.24 -0.62 -5.09
C ASP A 181 9.17 -1.34 -4.27
N LEU A 182 8.02 -0.69 -4.14
CA LEU A 182 6.87 -1.21 -3.42
C LEU A 182 5.59 -0.76 -4.12
N TYR A 183 4.68 -1.70 -4.35
CA TYR A 183 3.37 -1.41 -4.91
C TYR A 183 2.39 -1.19 -3.77
N GLN A 184 1.68 -0.06 -3.76
CA GLN A 184 0.84 0.35 -2.64
C GLN A 184 -0.58 0.69 -3.09
N TYR A 185 -1.55 0.41 -2.22
CA TYR A 185 -2.95 0.79 -2.39
C TYR A 185 -3.51 1.34 -1.06
N PRO A 186 -4.06 2.57 -1.04
CA PRO A 186 -4.65 3.13 0.18
C PRO A 186 -5.99 2.46 0.50
N LEU A 187 -6.12 1.90 1.70
CA LEU A 187 -7.37 1.32 2.21
C LEU A 187 -8.23 2.43 2.81
N ARG A 188 -9.50 2.48 2.37
CA ARG A 188 -10.51 3.42 2.87
C ARG A 188 -11.65 2.63 3.51
N PHE A 189 -11.77 2.72 4.83
CA PHE A 189 -12.85 2.10 5.60
C PHE A 189 -13.98 3.12 5.77
N GLU A 190 -15.21 2.72 5.45
CA GLU A 190 -16.39 3.59 5.58
C GLU A 190 -16.94 3.58 7.02
N ASN A 191 -16.84 2.42 7.68
CA ASN A 191 -17.33 2.19 9.03
C ASN A 191 -16.46 1.16 9.79
N ASN A 192 -16.91 0.74 10.97
CA ASN A 192 -16.21 -0.24 11.83
C ASN A 192 -16.53 -1.72 11.48
N ASP A 193 -17.39 -1.97 10.49
CA ASP A 193 -17.80 -3.31 10.13
C ASP A 193 -16.74 -4.01 9.27
N TRP A 194 -16.90 -5.31 9.07
CA TRP A 194 -16.05 -6.08 8.16
C TRP A 194 -16.23 -5.62 6.72
N HIS A 195 -15.13 -5.25 6.07
CA HIS A 195 -15.08 -4.91 4.66
C HIS A 195 -14.37 -6.02 3.88
N THR A 196 -14.93 -6.38 2.72
CA THR A 196 -14.28 -7.21 1.72
C THR A 196 -13.82 -6.32 0.57
N PHE A 197 -12.55 -5.95 0.57
CA PHE A 197 -11.95 -5.20 -0.52
C PHE A 197 -11.65 -6.15 -1.68
N GLN A 198 -12.04 -5.79 -2.91
CA GLN A 198 -11.66 -6.46 -4.15
C GLN A 198 -10.85 -5.47 -4.99
N ILE A 199 -9.52 -5.52 -4.89
CA ILE A 199 -8.63 -4.50 -5.46
C ILE A 199 -7.99 -5.06 -6.73
N PRO A 200 -8.24 -4.50 -7.92
CA PRO A 200 -7.52 -4.91 -9.13
C PRO A 200 -6.01 -4.75 -8.93
N PHE A 201 -5.21 -5.74 -9.34
CA PHE A 201 -3.74 -5.65 -9.20
C PHE A 201 -3.15 -4.42 -9.92
N ARG A 202 -3.74 -4.06 -11.07
CA ARG A 202 -3.38 -2.85 -11.83
C ARG A 202 -3.59 -1.55 -11.06
N HIS A 203 -4.42 -1.51 -10.02
CA HIS A 203 -4.66 -0.29 -9.22
C HIS A 203 -3.58 -0.05 -8.17
N PHE A 204 -2.68 -1.00 -7.93
CA PHE A 204 -1.55 -0.74 -7.06
C PHE A 204 -0.57 0.23 -7.71
N ILE A 205 -0.11 1.21 -6.94
CA ILE A 205 0.73 2.29 -7.42
C ILE A 205 2.16 1.99 -7.04
N LEU A 206 3.05 2.06 -8.03
CA LEU A 206 4.46 1.81 -7.83
C LEU A 206 5.09 3.00 -7.11
N THR A 207 5.78 2.71 -6.02
CA THR A 207 6.54 3.66 -5.23
C THR A 207 7.98 3.21 -5.06
N HIS A 208 8.89 4.16 -4.85
CA HIS A 208 10.29 3.90 -4.52
C HIS A 208 10.70 4.78 -3.35
N LYS A 209 11.20 4.18 -2.25
CA LYS A 209 11.54 4.92 -1.02
C LYS A 209 10.40 5.82 -0.49
N GLY A 210 9.14 5.44 -0.73
CA GLY A 210 7.95 6.19 -0.31
C GLY A 210 7.47 7.26 -1.29
N PHE A 211 8.16 7.46 -2.42
CA PHE A 211 7.75 8.39 -3.48
C PHE A 211 7.01 7.64 -4.58
N VAL A 212 5.90 8.22 -5.06
CA VAL A 212 5.21 7.71 -6.24
C VAL A 212 6.10 7.95 -7.47
N LEU A 213 6.29 6.91 -8.29
CA LEU A 213 7.07 7.04 -9.52
C LEU A 213 6.19 7.54 -10.67
N ASP A 214 6.64 8.53 -11.42
CA ASP A 214 5.89 9.00 -12.62
C ASP A 214 5.81 7.90 -13.69
N ASN A 215 6.91 7.17 -13.88
CA ASN A 215 6.95 6.03 -14.79
C ASN A 215 6.36 4.78 -14.12
N GLN A 216 5.03 4.76 -14.00
CA GLN A 216 4.28 3.61 -13.49
C GLN A 216 4.54 2.38 -14.37
N ARG A 217 4.85 1.25 -13.71
CA ARG A 217 4.99 -0.07 -14.35
C ARG A 217 3.96 -1.02 -13.76
N ASP A 218 3.58 -2.01 -14.53
CA ASP A 218 2.68 -3.06 -14.06
C ASP A 218 3.33 -3.87 -12.93
N LEU A 219 2.51 -4.35 -12.01
CA LEU A 219 2.92 -5.24 -10.94
C LEU A 219 3.28 -6.62 -11.53
N PRO A 220 4.51 -7.12 -11.38
CA PRO A 220 4.87 -8.44 -11.90
C PRO A 220 4.27 -9.55 -11.02
N LEU A 221 3.09 -10.02 -11.43
CA LEU A 221 2.27 -10.98 -10.68
C LEU A 221 2.86 -12.38 -10.59
N ASP A 222 3.85 -12.71 -11.40
CA ASP A 222 4.56 -13.99 -11.35
C ASP A 222 5.72 -14.00 -10.33
N SER A 223 6.07 -12.86 -9.74
CA SER A 223 7.24 -12.74 -8.86
C SER A 223 6.94 -11.98 -7.57
N VAL A 224 5.71 -12.14 -7.07
CA VAL A 224 5.27 -11.57 -5.80
C VAL A 224 5.97 -12.27 -4.63
N GLU A 225 6.68 -11.47 -3.83
CA GLU A 225 7.52 -11.94 -2.71
C GLU A 225 6.78 -11.95 -1.37
N SER A 226 5.96 -10.93 -1.13
CA SER A 226 5.25 -10.76 0.15
C SER A 226 4.16 -9.70 0.05
N PHE A 227 3.22 -9.77 0.98
CA PHE A 227 2.17 -8.77 1.18
C PHE A 227 2.39 -8.07 2.53
N SER A 228 2.01 -6.80 2.64
CA SER A 228 2.09 -6.09 3.90
C SER A 228 0.97 -5.07 4.07
N ILE A 229 0.60 -4.78 5.30
CA ILE A 229 -0.27 -3.65 5.63
C ILE A 229 0.53 -2.70 6.52
N SER A 230 0.49 -1.41 6.20
CA SER A 230 1.25 -0.38 6.91
C SER A 230 0.42 0.85 7.20
N ILE A 231 0.78 1.57 8.26
CA ILE A 231 0.27 2.88 8.61
C ILE A 231 1.48 3.81 8.84
N VAL A 232 1.38 5.03 8.31
CA VAL A 232 2.50 5.97 8.26
C VAL A 232 2.02 7.35 8.69
N ARG A 233 2.80 8.01 9.54
CA ARG A 233 2.76 9.43 9.94
C ARG A 233 1.38 9.94 10.41
N GLN A 234 0.71 9.13 11.22
CA GLN A 234 -0.59 9.46 11.80
C GLN A 234 -0.53 9.23 13.31
N ASP A 235 -0.19 10.27 14.09
CA ASP A 235 0.03 10.16 15.53
C ASP A 235 -1.14 9.56 16.31
N GLY A 236 -0.82 8.80 17.35
CA GLY A 236 -1.79 8.22 18.26
C GLY A 236 -2.17 6.77 17.96
N PRO A 237 -3.22 6.26 18.61
CA PRO A 237 -3.55 4.85 18.60
C PRO A 237 -4.19 4.40 17.28
N PHE A 238 -3.90 3.17 16.87
CA PHE A 238 -4.54 2.48 15.75
C PHE A 238 -4.93 1.05 16.13
N HIS A 239 -5.96 0.53 15.48
CA HIS A 239 -6.47 -0.82 15.67
C HIS A 239 -7.09 -1.35 14.36
N LEU A 240 -6.41 -2.30 13.74
CA LEU A 240 -6.85 -2.97 12.53
C LEU A 240 -7.03 -4.47 12.81
N GLU A 241 -8.16 -5.02 12.38
CA GLU A 241 -8.38 -6.46 12.38
C GLU A 241 -8.42 -7.00 10.95
N ILE A 242 -7.80 -8.17 10.73
CA ILE A 242 -7.62 -8.76 9.41
C ILE A 242 -8.01 -10.24 9.47
N ALA A 243 -8.99 -10.63 8.68
CA ALA A 243 -9.46 -12.02 8.63
C ALA A 243 -8.70 -12.84 7.60
N SER A 244 -8.56 -12.32 6.36
CA SER A 244 -7.95 -13.10 5.28
C SER A 244 -7.46 -12.26 4.10
N LEU A 245 -6.61 -12.88 3.28
CA LEU A 245 -6.12 -12.40 2.01
C LEU A 245 -6.27 -13.50 0.95
N ALA A 246 -6.79 -13.17 -0.23
CA ALA A 246 -6.94 -14.11 -1.34
C ALA A 246 -6.70 -13.42 -2.69
N ALA A 247 -6.34 -14.19 -3.72
CA ALA A 247 -6.38 -13.71 -5.10
C ALA A 247 -7.66 -14.21 -5.78
N THR A 248 -8.33 -13.35 -6.54
CA THR A 248 -9.65 -13.64 -7.11
C THR A 248 -9.74 -13.22 -8.58
N ASN A 249 -10.65 -13.87 -9.29
CA ASN A 249 -11.13 -13.47 -10.60
C ASN A 249 -12.59 -13.02 -10.49
N PRO A 250 -13.01 -12.05 -11.33
CA PRO A 250 -14.39 -11.60 -11.33
C PRO A 250 -15.29 -12.74 -11.85
N PRO A 251 -16.62 -12.63 -11.64
CA PRO A 251 -17.59 -13.56 -12.25
C PRO A 251 -17.53 -13.61 -13.78
N GLY A 252 -17.06 -12.53 -14.41
CA GLY A 252 -16.84 -12.43 -15.86
C GLY A 252 -15.45 -12.88 -16.30
N LEU A 253 -14.94 -12.26 -17.37
CA LEU A 253 -13.58 -12.50 -17.85
C LEU A 253 -12.56 -11.87 -16.89
N SER A 254 -11.49 -12.62 -16.61
CA SER A 254 -10.29 -12.10 -15.95
C SER A 254 -9.57 -11.07 -16.82
N ASP A 255 -8.69 -10.27 -16.22
CA ASP A 255 -7.88 -9.28 -16.94
C ASP A 255 -7.01 -9.95 -18.04
N VAL A 256 -6.55 -11.19 -17.82
CA VAL A 256 -5.81 -11.99 -18.83
C VAL A 256 -6.72 -12.39 -19.99
N GLU A 257 -7.91 -12.91 -19.71
CA GLU A 257 -8.87 -13.31 -20.73
C GLU A 257 -9.35 -12.08 -21.54
N LEU A 258 -9.60 -10.95 -20.87
CA LEU A 258 -9.93 -9.67 -21.51
C LEU A 258 -8.80 -9.19 -22.42
N SER A 259 -7.55 -9.31 -21.99
CA SER A 259 -6.39 -8.96 -22.83
C SER A 259 -6.31 -9.85 -24.08
N GLY A 260 -6.61 -11.14 -23.94
CA GLY A 260 -6.75 -12.07 -25.07
C GLY A 260 -7.87 -11.68 -26.03
N GLU A 261 -9.05 -11.34 -25.50
CA GLU A 261 -10.18 -10.88 -26.32
C GLU A 261 -9.88 -9.57 -27.05
N MET A 262 -9.17 -8.64 -26.40
CA MET A 262 -8.75 -7.38 -27.00
C MET A 262 -7.80 -7.62 -28.17
N LEU A 263 -6.85 -8.56 -28.04
CA LEU A 263 -5.95 -8.93 -29.13
C LEU A 263 -6.71 -9.51 -30.32
N MET A 264 -7.66 -10.42 -30.07
CA MET A 264 -8.50 -11.01 -31.12
C MET A 264 -9.37 -9.96 -31.81
N ALA A 265 -9.97 -9.05 -31.04
CA ALA A 265 -10.75 -7.93 -31.56
C ALA A 265 -9.91 -6.99 -32.43
N ALA A 266 -8.67 -6.70 -32.01
CA ALA A 266 -7.74 -5.89 -32.80
C ALA A 266 -7.38 -6.57 -34.13
N GLN A 267 -7.16 -7.88 -34.13
CA GLN A 267 -6.88 -8.66 -35.34
C GLN A 267 -8.07 -8.72 -36.30
N SER A 268 -9.30 -8.77 -35.78
CA SER A 268 -10.52 -8.76 -36.57
C SER A 268 -10.97 -7.36 -37.01
N GLY A 269 -10.28 -6.29 -36.59
CA GLY A 269 -10.63 -4.90 -36.89
C GLY A 269 -11.81 -4.34 -36.09
N ASP A 270 -12.23 -5.00 -35.00
CA ASP A 270 -13.33 -4.57 -34.13
C ASP A 270 -12.83 -3.51 -33.12
N GLN A 271 -12.73 -2.27 -33.60
CA GLN A 271 -12.24 -1.14 -32.82
C GLN A 271 -13.13 -0.79 -31.63
N GLU A 272 -14.45 -1.01 -31.74
CA GLU A 272 -15.40 -0.71 -30.66
C GLU A 272 -15.14 -1.65 -29.46
N LYS A 273 -14.98 -2.94 -29.73
CA LYS A 273 -14.68 -3.92 -28.68
C LYS A 273 -13.32 -3.67 -28.03
N VAL A 274 -12.30 -3.32 -28.82
CA VAL A 274 -10.98 -2.93 -28.30
C VAL A 274 -11.10 -1.77 -27.33
N GLU A 275 -11.78 -0.68 -27.72
CA GLU A 275 -11.88 0.51 -26.89
C GLU A 275 -12.69 0.27 -25.61
N LYS A 276 -13.74 -0.56 -25.69
CA LYS A 276 -14.52 -1.00 -24.52
C LYS A 276 -13.65 -1.77 -23.53
N ILE A 277 -12.83 -2.72 -24.00
CA ILE A 277 -11.95 -3.51 -23.14
C ILE A 277 -10.85 -2.63 -22.55
N LYS A 278 -10.21 -1.77 -23.35
CA LYS A 278 -9.23 -0.79 -22.83
C LYS A 278 -9.84 0.06 -21.73
N ASN A 279 -11.04 0.60 -21.96
CA ASN A 279 -11.71 1.43 -20.98
C ASN A 279 -12.01 0.69 -19.67
N HIS A 280 -12.29 -0.61 -19.74
CA HIS A 280 -12.46 -1.47 -18.57
C HIS A 280 -11.15 -1.74 -17.84
N LEU A 281 -10.05 -1.94 -18.58
CA LEU A 281 -8.72 -2.25 -18.04
C LEU A 281 -7.94 -1.01 -17.60
N ARG A 282 -8.45 0.20 -17.83
CA ARG A 282 -7.79 1.44 -17.38
C ARG A 282 -7.53 1.39 -15.86
N LYS A 283 -6.32 1.80 -15.48
CA LYS A 283 -5.96 2.08 -14.10
C LYS A 283 -6.69 3.35 -13.68
N VAL A 284 -7.38 3.32 -12.54
CA VAL A 284 -7.96 4.54 -11.96
C VAL A 284 -6.85 5.27 -11.21
N ASP A 285 -6.62 6.54 -11.55
CA ASP A 285 -5.73 7.40 -10.80
C ASP A 285 -6.38 7.69 -9.43
N LEU A 286 -5.72 7.25 -8.36
CA LEU A 286 -6.23 7.35 -6.98
C LEU A 286 -5.69 8.57 -6.22
N PHE A 287 -5.02 9.48 -6.93
CA PHE A 287 -4.41 10.70 -6.40
C PHE A 287 -4.78 11.90 -7.24
#